data_AF-A0A955D9V5-F1
#
_entry.id   AF-A0A955D9V5-F1
#
_cell.length_a   1.000
_cell.length_b   1.000
_cell.length_c   1.000
_cell.angle_alpha   90.00
_cell.angle_beta   90.00
_cell.angle_gamma   90.00
#
_symmetry.space_group_name_H-M   'P 1'
#
loop_
_entity.id
_entity.type
_entity.pdbx_description
1 polymer ?
#
loop_
_entity_poly.entity_id
_entity_poly.type
_entity_poly.pdbx_seq_one_letter_code
_entity_poly.pdbx_strand_id
1 'polypeptide(L)'
;MTATHAINPLRELVEEFRQTEKQVRLGGGTKAIDRQHEKGRLTARERIELLVDGPEVFQELGLWAAHKMYAEHGGAPAAGVVTGIGRIHGRPHMVIANDATVKAGAFFPMTCKKIIRAQTIAMMARLPLVYLVDSAGVFLPLQEDVFPDTDDFGRIFRNNAVISAAGIPQIAAIMGYCVAGGGYLP
;
A
#
# COMPACT_ATOMS: atom_id res chain seq x y z
N MET A 1 24.65 38.70 26.81
CA MET A 1 24.08 38.68 25.45
C MET A 1 23.79 37.23 25.08
N THR A 2 22.67 36.70 25.57
CA THR A 2 22.22 35.34 25.24
C THR A 2 21.37 35.44 23.99
N ALA A 3 21.91 34.98 22.87
CA ALA A 3 21.16 34.86 21.62
C ALA A 3 20.03 33.85 21.84
N THR A 4 18.81 34.36 21.99
CA THR A 4 17.57 33.58 21.94
C THR A 4 17.55 32.89 20.57
N HIS A 5 17.89 31.61 20.52
CA HIS A 5 17.67 30.81 19.32
C HIS A 5 16.16 30.77 19.11
N ALA A 6 15.67 31.60 18.18
CA ALA A 6 14.30 31.53 17.73
C ALA A 6 14.06 30.10 17.25
N ILE A 7 13.19 29.39 17.96
CA ILE A 7 12.68 28.09 17.57
C ILE A 7 12.21 28.20 16.13
N ASN A 8 12.74 27.36 15.23
CA ASN A 8 12.32 27.34 13.84
C ASN A 8 11.11 26.39 13.73
N PRO A 9 9.87 26.91 13.66
CA PRO A 9 8.67 26.08 13.68
C PRO A 9 8.60 25.10 12.51
N LEU A 10 9.25 25.40 11.37
CA LEU A 10 9.34 24.48 10.25
C LEU A 10 10.19 23.25 10.60
N ARG A 11 11.29 23.44 11.36
CA ARG A 11 12.16 22.33 11.76
C ARG A 11 11.46 21.38 12.72
N GLU A 12 10.70 21.93 13.67
CA GLU A 12 9.90 21.12 14.62
C GLU A 12 8.81 20.33 13.89
N LEU A 13 8.07 20.99 12.99
CA LEU A 13 7.03 20.34 12.19
C LEU A 13 7.60 19.22 11.31
N VAL A 14 8.78 19.42 10.70
CA VAL A 14 9.45 18.38 9.90
C VAL A 14 9.86 17.19 10.77
N GLU A 15 10.31 17.43 12.01
CA GLU A 15 10.68 16.34 12.91
C GLU A 15 9.44 15.55 13.36
N GLU A 16 8.34 16.22 13.72
CA GLU A 16 7.07 15.57 14.01
C GLU A 16 6.55 14.75 12.82
N PHE A 17 6.66 15.32 11.61
CA PHE A 17 6.27 14.64 10.38
C PHE A 17 7.10 13.36 10.17
N ARG A 18 8.43 13.43 10.34
CA ARG A 18 9.32 12.26 10.23
C ARG A 18 9.04 11.21 11.30
N GLN A 19 8.73 11.62 12.52
CA GLN A 19 8.37 10.69 13.60
C GLN A 19 7.07 9.96 13.27
N THR A 20 6.07 10.69 12.78
CA THR A 20 4.79 10.11 12.37
C THR A 20 4.97 9.20 11.15
N GLU A 21 5.84 9.58 10.20
CA GLU A 21 6.16 8.76 9.04
C GLU A 21 6.73 7.40 9.47
N LYS A 22 7.66 7.39 10.43
CA LYS A 22 8.21 6.16 10.99
C LYS A 22 7.11 5.27 11.57
N GLN A 23 6.12 5.85 12.27
CA GLN A 23 4.99 5.08 12.80
C GLN A 23 4.12 4.49 11.69
N VAL A 24 3.80 5.26 10.65
CA VAL A 24 3.00 4.77 9.51
C VAL A 24 3.70 3.63 8.78
N ARG A 25 5.04 3.70 8.65
CA ARG A 25 5.85 2.65 8.00
C ARG A 25 5.86 1.33 8.75
N LEU A 26 5.54 1.31 10.05
CA LEU A 26 5.39 0.08 10.85
C LEU A 26 4.12 -0.71 10.54
N GLY A 27 3.24 -0.24 9.64
CA GLY A 27 2.03 -0.96 9.26
C GLY A 27 1.14 -1.23 10.48
N GLY A 28 0.82 -2.49 10.73
CA GLY A 28 0.05 -2.94 11.91
C GLY A 28 0.79 -2.84 13.25
N GLY A 29 2.02 -2.32 13.26
CA GLY A 29 2.87 -2.21 14.44
C GLY A 29 3.76 -3.44 14.67
N THR A 30 4.73 -3.31 15.58
CA THR A 30 5.76 -4.33 15.84
C THR A 30 5.18 -5.70 16.16
N LYS A 31 4.17 -5.79 17.04
CA LYS A 31 3.51 -7.06 17.36
C LYS A 31 2.90 -7.77 16.15
N ALA A 32 2.39 -7.02 15.18
CA ALA A 32 1.80 -7.59 13.97
C ALA A 32 2.89 -8.03 12.97
N ILE A 33 4.00 -7.29 12.91
CA ILE A 33 5.21 -7.66 12.17
C ILE A 33 5.80 -8.95 12.74
N ASP A 34 6.00 -9.03 14.05
CA ASP A 34 6.55 -10.22 14.73
C ASP A 34 5.68 -11.45 14.43
N ARG A 35 4.35 -11.32 14.54
CA ARG A 35 3.40 -12.40 14.21
C ARG A 35 3.43 -12.82 12.74
N GLN A 36 3.77 -11.91 11.83
CA GLN A 36 3.95 -12.21 10.41
C GLN A 36 5.25 -13.01 10.22
N HIS A 37 6.34 -12.59 10.87
CA HIS A 37 7.64 -13.28 10.83
C HIS A 37 7.61 -14.65 11.50
N GLU A 38 6.89 -14.82 12.61
CA GLU A 38 6.67 -16.13 13.26
C GLU A 38 6.08 -17.18 12.32
N LYS A 39 5.35 -16.75 11.28
CA LYS A 39 4.79 -17.63 10.25
C LYS A 39 5.76 -17.89 9.09
N GLY A 40 7.00 -17.41 9.17
CA GLY A 40 7.98 -17.46 8.08
C GLY A 40 7.64 -16.54 6.91
N ARG A 41 6.87 -15.46 7.15
CA ARG A 41 6.37 -14.57 6.09
C ARG A 41 6.98 -13.18 6.23
N LEU A 42 7.34 -12.60 5.11
CA LEU A 42 7.79 -11.21 5.03
C LEU A 42 6.61 -10.23 5.09
N THR A 43 6.89 -9.00 5.54
CA THR A 43 6.00 -7.83 5.45
C THR A 43 5.95 -7.30 4.00
N ALA A 44 5.00 -6.39 3.72
CA ALA A 44 4.90 -5.78 2.39
C ALA A 44 6.17 -5.04 1.96
N ARG A 45 6.81 -4.28 2.87
CA ARG A 45 8.01 -3.51 2.56
C ARG A 45 9.26 -4.38 2.39
N GLU A 46 9.42 -5.43 3.19
CA GLU A 46 10.51 -6.41 3.00
C GLU A 46 10.39 -7.15 1.66
N ARG A 47 9.16 -7.49 1.23
CA ARG A 47 8.94 -8.10 -0.09
C ARG A 47 9.30 -7.14 -1.23
N ILE A 48 8.95 -5.86 -1.09
CA ILE A 48 9.32 -4.83 -2.07
C ILE A 48 10.83 -4.66 -2.10
N GLU A 49 11.48 -4.60 -0.94
CA GLU A 49 12.93 -4.45 -0.82
C GLU A 49 13.70 -5.56 -1.53
N LEU A 50 13.24 -6.81 -1.42
CA LEU A 50 13.83 -7.94 -2.14
C LEU A 50 13.53 -7.95 -3.65
N LEU A 51 12.42 -7.34 -4.07
CA LEU A 51 11.94 -7.37 -5.45
C LEU A 51 12.65 -6.35 -6.33
N VAL A 52 12.98 -5.17 -5.80
CA VAL A 52 13.48 -4.03 -6.58
C VAL A 52 15.01 -3.95 -6.56
N ASP A 53 15.60 -3.49 -7.67
CA ASP A 53 17.07 -3.45 -7.83
C ASP A 53 17.77 -2.43 -6.88
N GLY A 54 17.03 -1.42 -6.42
CA GLY A 54 17.51 -0.30 -5.60
C GLY A 54 16.43 0.15 -4.62
N PRO A 55 16.27 -0.53 -3.48
CA PRO A 55 15.18 -0.26 -2.53
C PRO A 55 15.22 1.16 -1.95
N GLU A 56 16.40 1.77 -1.85
CA GLU A 56 16.61 3.14 -1.40
C GLU A 56 16.05 4.21 -2.34
N VAL A 57 15.86 3.87 -3.62
CA VAL A 57 15.25 4.76 -4.63
C VAL A 57 13.80 4.39 -4.95
N PHE A 58 13.20 3.45 -4.21
CA PHE A 58 11.79 3.12 -4.36
C PHE A 58 10.91 4.32 -3.99
N GLN A 59 10.12 4.80 -4.96
CA GLN A 59 9.23 5.93 -4.75
C GLN A 59 7.88 5.43 -4.21
N GLU A 60 7.75 5.38 -2.89
CA GLU A 60 6.48 5.04 -2.25
C GLU A 60 5.42 6.13 -2.49
N LEU A 61 4.23 5.72 -2.91
CA LEU A 61 3.10 6.57 -3.21
C LEU A 61 1.99 6.37 -2.17
N GLY A 62 1.42 7.47 -1.69
CA GLY A 62 0.29 7.44 -0.77
C GLY A 62 0.62 6.85 0.61
N LEU A 63 1.84 7.02 1.11
CA LEU A 63 2.24 6.59 2.46
C LEU A 63 1.26 7.08 3.53
N TRP A 64 0.81 8.33 3.42
CA TRP A 64 -0.13 8.98 4.34
C TRP A 64 -1.61 8.64 4.10
N ALA A 65 -1.92 7.73 3.18
CA ALA A 65 -3.29 7.31 2.96
C ALA A 65 -3.89 6.73 4.26
N ALA A 66 -5.14 7.12 4.55
CA ALA A 66 -5.86 6.77 5.77
C ALA A 66 -5.19 7.23 7.10
N HIS A 67 -4.25 8.17 7.05
CA HIS A 67 -3.72 8.78 8.28
C HIS A 67 -4.85 9.52 9.04
N LYS A 68 -4.98 9.22 10.34
CA LYS A 68 -6.06 9.72 11.23
C LYS A 68 -7.49 9.34 10.81
N MET A 69 -7.64 8.34 9.93
CA MET A 69 -8.96 7.77 9.57
C MET A 69 -9.21 6.46 10.34
N TYR A 70 -10.48 6.06 10.44
CA TYR A 70 -10.91 4.77 10.98
C TYR A 70 -10.44 4.51 12.43
N ALA A 71 -10.44 5.54 13.27
CA ALA A 71 -9.95 5.46 14.65
C ALA A 71 -10.73 4.42 15.47
N GLU A 72 -12.04 4.31 15.24
CA GLU A 72 -12.95 3.32 15.81
C GLU A 72 -12.57 1.87 15.47
N HIS A 73 -11.78 1.67 14.41
CA HIS A 73 -11.26 0.37 14.00
C HIS A 73 -9.77 0.19 14.31
N GLY A 74 -9.14 1.14 15.00
CA GLY A 74 -7.70 1.14 15.31
C GLY A 74 -6.81 1.62 14.16
N GLY A 75 -7.39 2.27 13.15
CA GLY A 75 -6.70 2.85 12.00
C GLY A 75 -6.31 1.83 10.92
N ALA A 76 -5.91 2.37 9.76
CA ALA A 76 -5.39 1.60 8.63
C ALA A 76 -4.14 2.29 8.06
N PRO A 77 -2.96 2.16 8.69
CA PRO A 77 -1.74 2.82 8.24
C PRO A 77 -1.43 2.53 6.76
N ALA A 78 -1.08 3.58 6.02
CA ALA A 78 -0.90 3.55 4.56
C ALA A 78 -2.08 2.94 3.78
N ALA A 79 -3.27 2.95 4.35
CA ALA A 79 -4.47 2.24 3.88
C ALA A 79 -4.28 0.72 3.69
N GLY A 80 -3.42 0.08 4.47
CA GLY A 80 -3.22 -1.38 4.43
C GLY A 80 -2.59 -1.92 3.14
N VAL A 81 -2.01 -1.04 2.32
CA VAL A 81 -1.35 -1.39 1.07
C VAL A 81 -0.17 -0.46 0.82
N VAL A 82 0.97 -1.02 0.42
CA VAL A 82 2.14 -0.26 -0.03
C VAL A 82 2.10 -0.20 -1.54
N THR A 83 2.12 1.01 -2.10
CA THR A 83 2.16 1.23 -3.54
C THR A 83 3.34 2.10 -3.88
N GLY A 84 3.99 1.89 -5.02
CA GLY A 84 5.08 2.76 -5.44
C GLY A 84 5.75 2.33 -6.73
N ILE A 85 6.72 3.12 -7.16
CA ILE A 85 7.46 2.88 -8.40
C ILE A 85 8.88 2.47 -8.05
N GLY A 86 9.30 1.32 -8.57
CA GLY A 86 10.66 0.78 -8.39
C GLY A 86 11.20 0.20 -9.69
N ARG A 87 12.51 0.00 -9.76
CA ARG A 87 13.13 -0.73 -10.87
C ARG A 87 13.20 -2.22 -10.55
N ILE A 88 12.81 -3.04 -11.52
CA ILE A 88 12.95 -4.50 -11.47
C ILE A 88 13.65 -4.89 -12.77
N HIS A 89 14.85 -5.47 -12.67
CA HIS A 89 15.72 -5.75 -13.81
C HIS A 89 15.93 -4.52 -14.72
N GLY A 90 16.18 -3.37 -14.10
CA GLY A 90 16.47 -2.10 -14.76
C GLY A 90 15.25 -1.35 -15.30
N ARG A 91 14.05 -1.94 -15.27
CA ARG A 91 12.82 -1.34 -15.85
C ARG A 91 11.90 -0.82 -14.75
N PRO A 92 11.27 0.36 -14.90
CA PRO A 92 10.35 0.89 -13.90
C PRO A 92 9.03 0.11 -13.90
N HIS A 93 8.57 -0.25 -12.71
CA HIS A 93 7.31 -0.97 -12.47
C HIS A 93 6.51 -0.25 -11.39
N MET A 94 5.19 -0.29 -11.51
CA MET A 94 4.29 0.00 -10.40
C MET A 94 4.16 -1.26 -9.54
N VAL A 95 4.53 -1.17 -8.27
CA VAL A 95 4.39 -2.27 -7.31
C VAL A 95 3.24 -1.96 -6.36
N ILE A 96 2.37 -2.95 -6.13
CA ILE A 96 1.21 -2.86 -5.24
C ILE A 96 1.25 -4.08 -4.31
N ALA A 97 1.54 -3.87 -3.03
CA ALA A 97 1.73 -4.92 -2.04
C ALA A 97 0.77 -4.76 -0.86
N ASN A 98 -0.09 -5.74 -0.63
CA ASN A 98 -0.96 -5.72 0.55
C ASN A 98 -0.15 -5.91 1.83
N ASP A 99 -0.47 -5.12 2.85
CA ASP A 99 0.17 -5.22 4.16
C ASP A 99 -0.68 -6.07 5.10
N ALA A 100 -0.37 -7.36 5.18
CA ALA A 100 -1.07 -8.30 6.06
C ALA A 100 -0.94 -7.95 7.56
N THR A 101 0.00 -7.10 7.95
CA THR A 101 0.09 -6.64 9.33
C THR A 101 -1.07 -5.69 9.68
N VAL A 102 -1.61 -4.97 8.70
CA VAL A 102 -2.75 -4.07 8.85
C VAL A 102 -4.04 -4.84 8.64
N LYS A 103 -4.66 -5.31 9.72
CA LYS A 103 -5.96 -6.02 9.70
C LYS A 103 -5.99 -7.20 8.70
N ALA A 104 -4.91 -8.00 8.66
CA ALA A 104 -4.77 -9.11 7.71
C ALA A 104 -4.86 -8.69 6.23
N GLY A 105 -4.48 -7.44 5.91
CA GLY A 105 -4.50 -6.90 4.55
C GLY A 105 -5.92 -6.61 4.06
N ALA A 106 -6.89 -6.45 4.96
CA ALA A 106 -8.26 -6.15 4.60
C ALA A 106 -8.40 -4.80 3.87
N PHE A 107 -9.30 -4.75 2.91
CA PHE A 107 -9.58 -3.56 2.11
C PHE A 107 -10.50 -2.61 2.86
N PHE A 108 -9.94 -1.50 3.31
CA PHE A 108 -10.70 -0.32 3.72
C PHE A 108 -11.11 0.51 2.48
N PRO A 109 -12.06 1.45 2.60
CA PRO A 109 -12.44 2.31 1.48
C PRO A 109 -11.22 3.02 0.85
N MET A 110 -10.30 3.52 1.67
CA MET A 110 -9.06 4.12 1.19
C MET A 110 -8.08 3.14 0.53
N THR A 111 -8.14 1.85 0.85
CA THR A 111 -7.33 0.82 0.17
C THR A 111 -7.74 0.74 -1.30
N CYS A 112 -9.05 0.68 -1.58
CA CYS A 112 -9.59 0.70 -2.95
C CYS A 112 -9.11 1.93 -3.71
N LYS A 113 -9.33 3.12 -3.16
CA LYS A 113 -8.95 4.38 -3.84
C LYS A 113 -7.44 4.47 -4.07
N LYS A 114 -6.61 4.01 -3.12
CA LYS A 114 -5.14 3.99 -3.26
C LYS A 114 -4.69 3.06 -4.38
N ILE A 115 -5.25 1.86 -4.50
CA ILE A 115 -4.91 0.92 -5.58
C ILE A 115 -5.39 1.43 -6.94
N ILE A 116 -6.62 1.97 -7.03
CA ILE A 116 -7.15 2.56 -8.26
C ILE A 116 -6.28 3.74 -8.71
N ARG A 117 -5.79 4.56 -7.77
CA ARG A 117 -4.83 5.64 -8.06
C ARG A 117 -3.51 5.09 -8.60
N ALA A 118 -2.96 4.03 -7.99
CA ALA A 118 -1.74 3.38 -8.48
C ALA A 118 -1.92 2.82 -9.91
N GLN A 119 -3.04 2.15 -10.18
CA GLN A 119 -3.40 1.68 -11.54
C GLN A 119 -3.54 2.83 -12.53
N THR A 120 -4.14 3.95 -12.13
CA THR A 120 -4.28 5.14 -12.98
C THR A 120 -2.91 5.71 -13.36
N ILE A 121 -2.00 5.85 -12.39
CA ILE A 121 -0.63 6.30 -12.64
C ILE A 121 0.08 5.34 -13.59
N ALA A 122 -0.02 4.03 -13.34
CA ALA A 122 0.63 3.02 -14.16
C ALA A 122 0.11 3.01 -15.60
N MET A 123 -1.20 3.19 -15.79
CA MET A 123 -1.82 3.31 -17.11
C MET A 123 -1.33 4.56 -17.86
N MET A 124 -1.30 5.73 -17.18
CA MET A 124 -0.83 6.98 -17.78
C MET A 124 0.66 6.95 -18.16
N ALA A 125 1.49 6.36 -17.31
CA ALA A 125 2.93 6.26 -17.50
C ALA A 125 3.38 4.97 -18.22
N ARG A 126 2.43 4.12 -18.64
CA ARG A 126 2.67 2.79 -19.23
C ARG A 126 3.64 1.91 -18.42
N LEU A 127 3.47 1.92 -17.10
CA LEU A 127 4.26 1.09 -16.18
C LEU A 127 3.65 -0.31 -16.08
N PRO A 128 4.42 -1.38 -16.31
CA PRO A 128 3.98 -2.73 -15.94
C PRO A 128 3.68 -2.80 -14.44
N LEU A 129 2.67 -3.59 -14.06
CA LEU A 129 2.23 -3.70 -12.67
C LEU A 129 2.63 -5.05 -12.06
N VAL A 130 3.14 -4.99 -10.83
CA VAL A 130 3.41 -6.16 -9.99
C VAL A 130 2.56 -6.09 -8.73
N TYR A 131 1.71 -7.08 -8.53
CA TYR A 131 0.84 -7.24 -7.38
C TYR A 131 1.41 -8.29 -6.43
N LEU A 132 1.71 -7.90 -5.18
CA LEU A 132 2.11 -8.80 -4.11
C LEU A 132 0.89 -9.00 -3.20
N VAL A 133 0.14 -10.07 -3.48
CA VAL A 133 -1.20 -10.28 -2.93
C VAL A 133 -1.12 -10.99 -1.60
N ASP A 134 -1.70 -10.35 -0.57
CA ASP A 134 -1.75 -10.88 0.79
C ASP A 134 -2.88 -10.19 1.56
N SER A 135 -4.12 -10.54 1.21
CA SER A 135 -5.31 -9.84 1.68
C SER A 135 -6.41 -10.82 2.10
N ALA A 136 -7.00 -10.56 3.26
CA ALA A 136 -8.19 -11.26 3.75
C ALA A 136 -9.50 -10.84 3.04
N GLY A 137 -9.45 -9.91 2.07
CA GLY A 137 -10.63 -9.41 1.34
C GLY A 137 -11.17 -8.09 1.88
N VAL A 138 -12.46 -7.84 1.71
CA VAL A 138 -13.13 -6.60 2.13
C VAL A 138 -13.17 -6.47 3.65
N PHE A 139 -12.92 -5.27 4.17
CA PHE A 139 -13.18 -4.98 5.58
C PHE A 139 -14.69 -4.87 5.82
N LEU A 140 -15.29 -5.99 6.26
CA LEU A 140 -16.75 -6.16 6.36
C LEU A 140 -17.50 -5.06 7.12
N PRO A 141 -16.98 -4.46 8.21
CA PRO A 141 -17.68 -3.38 8.90
C PRO A 141 -17.92 -2.11 8.05
N LEU A 142 -17.20 -1.95 6.93
CA LEU A 142 -17.33 -0.81 6.00
C LEU A 142 -17.60 -1.29 4.57
N GLN A 143 -18.22 -2.46 4.41
CA GLN A 143 -18.40 -3.10 3.10
C GLN A 143 -19.16 -2.24 2.09
N GLU A 144 -20.08 -1.40 2.57
CA GLU A 144 -20.91 -0.49 1.77
C GLU A 144 -20.08 0.58 1.06
N ASP A 145 -18.92 0.92 1.61
CA ASP A 145 -17.98 1.92 1.07
C ASP A 145 -16.79 1.26 0.34
N VAL A 146 -16.81 -0.08 0.21
CA VAL A 146 -15.72 -0.87 -0.37
C VAL A 146 -16.17 -1.71 -1.55
N PHE A 147 -17.45 -2.12 -1.62
CA PHE A 147 -17.93 -3.11 -2.58
C PHE A 147 -18.78 -2.56 -3.73
N PRO A 148 -19.86 -1.77 -3.50
CA PRO A 148 -20.95 -1.70 -4.45
C PRO A 148 -20.76 -0.70 -5.59
N ASP A 149 -19.98 0.36 -5.42
CA ASP A 149 -19.98 1.48 -6.37
C ASP A 149 -18.93 1.34 -7.48
N THR A 150 -19.11 2.18 -8.50
CA THR A 150 -18.35 2.27 -9.74
C THR A 150 -16.84 2.38 -9.54
N ASP A 151 -16.39 3.04 -8.47
CA ASP A 151 -14.98 3.26 -8.15
C ASP A 151 -14.54 2.52 -6.88
N ASP A 152 -15.20 1.40 -6.58
CA ASP A 152 -14.89 0.56 -5.43
C ASP A 152 -14.12 -0.70 -5.84
N PHE A 153 -14.10 -1.75 -5.02
CA PHE A 153 -13.20 -2.89 -5.18
C PHE A 153 -13.27 -3.54 -6.57
N GLY A 154 -14.46 -3.62 -7.17
CA GLY A 154 -14.66 -4.15 -8.52
C GLY A 154 -13.94 -3.36 -9.63
N ARG A 155 -13.68 -2.06 -9.43
CA ARG A 155 -12.96 -1.21 -10.38
C ARG A 155 -11.54 -1.71 -10.64
N ILE A 156 -10.91 -2.30 -9.62
CA ILE A 156 -9.53 -2.80 -9.70
C ILE A 156 -9.42 -3.86 -10.80
N PHE A 157 -10.33 -4.83 -10.82
CA PHE A 157 -10.32 -5.93 -11.80
C PHE A 157 -10.65 -5.44 -13.21
N ARG A 158 -11.63 -4.52 -13.33
CA ARG A 158 -11.90 -3.87 -14.62
C ARG A 158 -10.67 -3.15 -15.14
N ASN A 159 -9.97 -2.40 -14.27
CA ASN A 159 -8.74 -1.73 -14.66
C ASN A 159 -7.64 -2.71 -15.05
N ASN A 160 -7.48 -3.84 -14.35
CA ASN A 160 -6.53 -4.88 -14.76
C ASN A 160 -6.80 -5.36 -16.19
N ALA A 161 -8.06 -5.64 -16.52
CA ALA A 161 -8.45 -6.04 -17.87
C ALA A 161 -8.17 -4.95 -18.92
N VAL A 162 -8.53 -3.69 -18.64
CA VAL A 162 -8.30 -2.55 -19.54
C VAL A 162 -6.80 -2.28 -19.75
N ILE A 163 -6.01 -2.31 -18.67
CA ILE A 163 -4.57 -2.08 -18.71
C ILE A 163 -3.86 -3.20 -19.49
N SER A 164 -4.25 -4.45 -19.24
CA SER A 164 -3.76 -5.61 -20.00
C SER A 164 -4.09 -5.49 -21.48
N ALA A 165 -5.34 -5.14 -21.83
CA ALA A 165 -5.76 -4.93 -23.22
C ALA A 165 -5.00 -3.78 -23.92
N ALA A 166 -4.52 -2.78 -23.17
CA ALA A 166 -3.66 -1.71 -23.66
C ALA A 166 -2.18 -2.12 -23.84
N GLY A 167 -1.85 -3.40 -23.63
CA GLY A 167 -0.51 -3.96 -23.78
C GLY A 167 0.44 -3.63 -22.62
N ILE A 168 -0.08 -3.34 -21.43
CA ILE A 168 0.73 -3.07 -20.22
C ILE A 168 0.69 -4.33 -19.33
N PRO A 169 1.82 -5.04 -19.15
CA PRO A 169 1.84 -6.31 -18.42
C PRO A 169 1.34 -6.20 -16.98
N GLN A 170 0.55 -7.19 -16.56
CA GLN A 170 0.07 -7.38 -15.18
C GLN A 170 0.69 -8.67 -14.64
N ILE A 171 1.37 -8.61 -13.49
CA ILE A 171 1.97 -9.77 -12.83
C ILE A 171 1.45 -9.83 -11.40
N ALA A 172 1.00 -10.99 -10.95
CA ALA A 172 0.55 -11.20 -9.58
C ALA A 172 1.32 -12.35 -8.92
N ALA A 173 1.70 -12.16 -7.67
CA ALA A 173 2.28 -13.17 -6.80
C ALA A 173 1.42 -13.30 -5.54
N ILE A 174 0.84 -14.48 -5.33
CA ILE A 174 0.07 -14.77 -4.11
C ILE A 174 1.06 -15.14 -3.00
N MET A 175 1.12 -14.32 -1.96
CA MET A 175 2.06 -14.47 -0.84
C MET A 175 1.34 -14.73 0.49
N GLY A 176 0.07 -15.11 0.42
CA GLY A 176 -0.81 -15.18 1.57
C GLY A 176 -2.26 -15.45 1.26
N TYR A 177 -3.13 -14.85 2.06
CA TYR A 177 -4.56 -14.91 1.83
C TYR A 177 -4.91 -14.24 0.50
N CYS A 178 -5.83 -14.88 -0.22
CA CYS A 178 -6.36 -14.42 -1.49
C CYS A 178 -7.78 -14.99 -1.58
N VAL A 179 -8.74 -14.30 -0.96
CA VAL A 179 -10.09 -14.83 -0.71
C VAL A 179 -11.15 -13.95 -1.37
N ALA A 180 -12.22 -14.58 -1.86
CA ALA A 180 -13.38 -13.94 -2.48
C ALA A 180 -12.97 -12.97 -3.60
N GLY A 181 -13.29 -11.67 -3.49
CA GLY A 181 -12.92 -10.71 -4.52
C GLY A 181 -11.40 -10.57 -4.70
N GLY A 182 -10.58 -10.83 -3.68
CA GLY A 182 -9.13 -10.90 -3.83
C GLY A 182 -8.66 -11.99 -4.81
N GLY A 183 -9.47 -13.03 -5.02
CA GLY A 183 -9.22 -14.13 -5.96
C GLY A 183 -9.38 -13.78 -7.43
N TYR A 184 -9.89 -12.58 -7.77
CA TYR A 184 -9.93 -12.08 -9.16
C TYR A 184 -8.66 -11.32 -9.56
N LEU A 185 -7.71 -11.12 -8.63
CA LEU A 185 -6.48 -10.39 -8.88
C LEU A 185 -5.35 -11.24 -9.51
N PRO A 186 -5.14 -12.52 -9.11
CA PRO A 186 -4.23 -13.44 -9.79
C PRO A 186 -4.75 -13.84 -11.18
#